data_AF-A0AAX3GWI3-F1
#
_entry.id   AF-A0AAX3GWI3-F1
#
_cell.length_a   1.000
_cell.length_b   1.000
_cell.length_c   1.000
_cell.angle_alpha   90.00
_cell.angle_beta   90.00
_cell.angle_gamma   90.00
#
_symmetry.space_group_name_H-M   'P 1'
#
loop_
_entity.id
_entity.type
_entity.pdbx_description
1 polymer ?
#
loop_
_entity_poly.entity_id
_entity_poly.type
_entity_poly.pdbx_seq_one_letter_code
_entity_poly.pdbx_strand_id
1 'polypeptide(L)' 'MIGFKKRDTKYLLKIVARAHGISVAEAIVEMQTTINNARNNPDPEKQAEFIISLNTIFTKNL' A
#
# COMPACT_ATOMS: atom_id res chain seq x y z
N MET A 1 -1.81 -11.78 14.99
CA MET A 1 -1.19 -11.75 13.65
C MET A 1 -2.29 -11.51 12.63
N ILE A 2 -2.35 -10.33 12.00
CA ILE A 2 -3.34 -10.06 10.95
C ILE A 2 -2.82 -10.74 9.68
N GLY A 3 -3.06 -12.05 9.59
CA GLY A 3 -2.71 -12.83 8.40
C GLY A 3 -3.72 -12.53 7.29
N PHE A 4 -3.49 -11.50 6.50
CA PHE A 4 -4.26 -11.29 5.27
C PHE A 4 -4.04 -12.48 4.35
N LYS A 5 -5.08 -13.30 4.14
CA LYS A 5 -5.00 -14.38 3.15
C LYS A 5 -5.03 -13.73 1.77
N LYS A 6 -4.40 -14.38 0.78
CA LYS A 6 -4.39 -13.91 -0.62
C LYS A 6 -5.80 -13.58 -1.16
N ARG A 7 -6.82 -14.33 -0.71
CA ARG A 7 -8.23 -14.07 -1.04
C ARG A 7 -8.72 -12.72 -0.50
N ASP A 8 -8.30 -12.36 0.71
CA ASP A 8 -8.72 -11.16 1.41
C ASP A 8 -8.08 -9.94 0.73
N THR A 9 -6.79 -10.02 0.37
CA THR A 9 -6.11 -8.98 -0.43
C THR A 9 -6.79 -8.77 -1.79
N LYS A 10 -7.13 -9.85 -2.51
CA LYS A 10 -7.83 -9.74 -3.80
C LYS A 10 -9.22 -9.11 -3.65
N TYR A 11 -9.92 -9.41 -2.56
CA TYR A 11 -11.22 -8.83 -2.27
C TYR A 11 -11.12 -7.32 -1.99
N LEU A 12 -10.15 -6.91 -1.16
CA LEU A 12 -9.89 -5.50 -0.87
C LEU A 12 -9.55 -4.71 -2.14
N LEU A 13 -8.67 -5.25 -3.00
CA LEU A 13 -8.31 -4.59 -4.27
C LEU A 13 -9.52 -4.42 -5.20
N LYS A 14 -10.46 -5.38 -5.22
CA LYS A 14 -11.70 -5.26 -5.99
C LYS A 14 -12.62 -4.17 -5.43
N ILE A 15 -12.70 -4.02 -4.10
CA ILE A 15 -13.49 -2.95 -3.47
C ILE A 15 -12.92 -1.59 -3.84
N VAL A 16 -11.61 -1.42 -3.73
CA VAL A 16 -10.92 -0.17 -4.10
C VAL A 16 -11.17 0.17 -5.56
N ALA A 17 -10.96 -0.78 -6.47
CA ALA A 17 -11.19 -0.59 -7.91
C ALA A 17 -12.63 -0.17 -8.21
N ARG A 18 -13.63 -0.82 -7.59
CA ARG A 18 -15.05 -0.47 -7.74
C ARG A 18 -15.38 0.92 -7.22
N ALA A 19 -14.83 1.31 -6.08
CA ALA A 19 -15.07 2.64 -5.50
C ALA A 19 -14.55 3.77 -6.39
N HIS A 20 -13.45 3.52 -7.11
CA HIS A 20 -12.84 4.48 -8.04
C HIS A 20 -13.35 4.35 -9.49
N GLY A 21 -14.17 3.34 -9.80
CA GLY A 21 -14.67 3.09 -11.16
C GLY A 21 -13.60 2.62 -12.15
N ILE A 22 -12.50 2.02 -11.65
CA ILE A 22 -11.34 1.58 -12.43
C ILE A 22 -11.17 0.06 -12.39
N SER A 23 -10.27 -0.49 -13.21
CA SER A 23 -9.87 -1.88 -13.13
C SER A 23 -8.99 -2.16 -11.90
N VAL A 24 -8.93 -3.43 -11.47
CA VAL A 24 -8.02 -3.86 -10.40
C VAL A 24 -6.56 -3.61 -10.76
N ALA A 25 -6.20 -3.74 -12.05
CA ALA A 25 -4.84 -3.48 -12.52
C ALA A 25 -4.48 -1.99 -12.35
N GLU A 26 -5.37 -1.09 -12.74
CA GLU A 26 -5.18 0.36 -12.55
C GLU A 26 -5.07 0.73 -11.07
N ALA A 27 -5.93 0.16 -10.21
CA ALA A 27 -5.84 0.37 -8.77
C ALA A 27 -4.48 -0.05 -8.20
N ILE A 28 -3.92 -1.17 -8.66
CA ILE A 28 -2.59 -1.63 -8.25
C ILE A 28 -1.50 -0.66 -8.74
N VAL A 29 -1.59 -0.19 -9.98
CA VAL A 29 -0.63 0.77 -10.56
C VAL A 29 -0.65 2.10 -9.80
N GLU A 30 -1.84 2.63 -9.50
CA GLU A 30 -2.00 3.87 -8.75
C GLU A 30 -1.47 3.74 -7.31
N MET A 31 -1.77 2.63 -6.63
CA MET A 31 -1.22 2.31 -5.31
C MET A 31 0.31 2.24 -5.34
N GLN A 32 0.89 1.51 -6.32
CA GLN A 32 2.34 1.38 -6.43
C GLN A 32 3.01 2.73 -6.71
N THR A 33 2.38 3.57 -7.53
CA THR A 33 2.85 4.93 -7.83
C THR A 33 2.83 5.79 -6.57
N THR A 34 1.75 5.74 -5.80
CA THR A 34 1.63 6.48 -4.53
C THR A 34 2.67 6.05 -3.51
N ILE A 35 2.92 4.73 -3.38
CA ILE A 35 3.96 4.18 -2.51
C ILE A 35 5.35 4.66 -2.95
N ASN A 36 5.64 4.62 -4.25
CA ASN A 36 6.92 5.06 -4.78
C ASN A 36 7.14 6.57 -4.56
N ASN A 37 6.09 7.37 -4.71
CA ASN A 37 6.16 8.81 -4.44
C ASN A 37 6.39 9.09 -2.95
N ALA A 38 5.67 8.41 -2.06
CA ALA A 38 5.87 8.54 -0.61
C ALA A 38 7.28 8.11 -0.18
N ARG A 39 7.83 7.05 -0.80
CA ARG A 39 9.19 6.58 -0.54
C ARG A 39 10.27 7.55 -1.03
N ASN A 40 9.99 8.33 -2.07
CA ASN A 40 10.93 9.30 -2.63
C ASN A 40 10.50 10.74 -2.34
N ASN A 41 9.80 10.97 -1.22
CA ASN A 41 9.31 12.28 -0.84
C ASN A 41 10.51 13.26 -0.68
N PRO A 42 10.48 14.46 -1.30
CA PRO A 42 11.54 15.44 -1.15
C PRO A 42 11.71 15.98 0.27
N ASP A 43 10.66 15.87 1.10
CA ASP A 43 10.74 16.15 2.54
C ASP A 43 11.36 14.94 3.26
N PRO A 44 12.57 15.07 3.82
CA PRO A 44 13.28 13.96 4.46
C PRO A 44 12.60 13.46 5.73
N GLU A 45 11.87 14.30 6.46
CA GLU A 45 11.14 13.88 7.66
C GLU A 45 9.94 13.02 7.27
N LYS A 46 9.18 13.46 6.26
CA LYS A 46 8.05 12.69 5.72
C LYS A 46 8.49 11.39 5.07
N GLN A 47 9.63 11.39 4.40
CA GLN A 47 10.24 10.18 3.84
C GLN A 47 10.62 9.18 4.96
N ALA A 48 11.29 9.66 6.01
CA ALA A 48 11.70 8.83 7.13
C ALA A 48 10.49 8.24 7.89
N GLU A 49 9.46 9.05 8.15
CA GLU A 49 8.19 8.60 8.75
C GLU A 49 7.60 7.43 7.97
N PHE A 50 7.54 7.54 6.65
CA PHE A 50 6.99 6.50 5.78
C PHE A 50 7.83 5.21 5.82
N ILE A 51 9.17 5.31 5.75
CA ILE A 51 10.07 4.15 5.82
C ILE A 51 9.96 3.44 7.16
N ILE A 52 9.93 4.20 8.28
CA ILE A 52 9.76 3.64 9.63
C ILE A 52 8.41 2.93 9.76
N SER A 53 7.34 3.53 9.24
CA SER A 53 6.00 2.92 9.25
C SER A 53 5.98 1.59 8.48
N LEU A 54 6.57 1.54 7.28
CA LEU A 54 6.69 0.31 6.50
C LEU A 54 7.47 -0.77 7.27
N ASN A 55 8.65 -0.44 7.79
CA ASN A 55 9.47 -1.38 8.55
C ASN A 55 8.74 -1.90 9.80
N THR A 56 7.94 -1.05 10.46
CA THR A 56 7.13 -1.45 11.61
C THR A 56 6.06 -2.46 11.23
N ILE A 57 5.43 -2.30 10.07
CA ILE A 57 4.43 -3.26 9.56
C ILE A 57 5.10 -4.60 9.23
N PHE A 58 6.26 -4.61 8.59
CA PHE A 58 6.95 -5.85 8.23
C PHE A 58 7.56 -6.58 9.43
N THR A 59 8.07 -5.87 10.44
CA THR A 59 8.69 -6.47 11.63
C THR A 59 7.68 -6.98 12.65
N LYS A 60 6.48 -6.38 12.75
CA LYS A 60 5.39 -6.89 13.63
C LYS A 60 4.66 -8.12 13.09
N ASN A 61 5.01 -8.58 11.90
CA ASN A 61 4.42 -9.76 11.24
C ASN A 61 5.43 -10.91 11.04
N LEU A 62 6.63 -10.81 11.63
CA LEU A 62 7.63 -11.88 11.80
C LEU A 62 7.68 -12.29 13.28
#